data_AF-A0A971D3I8-F1
#
_entry.id   AF-A0A971D3I8-F1
#
_cell.length_a   1.000
_cell.length_b   1.000
_cell.length_c   1.000
_cell.angle_alpha   90.00
_cell.angle_beta   90.00
_cell.angle_gamma   90.00
#
_symmetry.space_group_name_H-M   'P 1'
#
loop_
_entity.id
_entity.type
_entity.pdbx_description
1 polymer ?
#
loop_
_entity_poly.entity_id
_entity_poly.type
_entity_poly.pdbx_seq_one_letter_code
_entity_poly.pdbx_strand_id
1 'polypeptide(L)'
;MTKNGACRILLAVYATSSVGIAAVLALGLPGTGDLSGTTSGHILSAAILALAFGAARAVRDPWESRVVVQVIIAFTAMATVMIAAHAVAHSHGGPDRAWVLVPLSLACPLLFAVFYPTPSGDGAGEEEP
;
A
#
# COMPACT_ATOMS: atom_id res chain seq x y z
N MET A 1 -13.71 0.30 17.44
CA MET A 1 -12.76 1.07 16.60
C MET A 1 -13.56 1.65 15.44
N THR A 2 -13.53 2.97 15.21
CA THR A 2 -14.29 3.56 14.09
C THR A 2 -13.62 3.20 12.76
N LYS A 3 -14.40 3.11 11.67
CA LYS A 3 -13.91 2.75 10.33
C LYS A 3 -12.75 3.68 9.88
N ASN A 4 -12.87 4.97 10.21
CA ASN A 4 -11.84 5.98 9.98
C ASN A 4 -10.59 5.78 10.87
N GLY A 5 -10.74 5.32 12.11
CA GLY A 5 -9.59 4.96 12.97
C GLY A 5 -8.80 3.76 12.43
N ALA A 6 -9.49 2.73 11.92
CA ALA A 6 -8.84 1.60 11.26
C ALA A 6 -8.12 2.01 9.97
N CYS A 7 -8.75 2.87 9.15
CA CYS A 7 -8.14 3.44 7.94
C CYS A 7 -6.84 4.20 8.26
N ARG A 8 -6.84 5.04 9.30
CA ARG A 8 -5.65 5.77 9.75
C ARG A 8 -4.50 4.85 10.16
N ILE A 9 -4.81 3.77 10.88
CA ILE A 9 -3.80 2.78 11.29
C ILE A 9 -3.24 2.06 10.05
N LEU A 10 -4.11 1.65 9.12
CA LEU A 10 -3.67 1.03 7.86
C LEU A 10 -2.77 1.96 7.04
N LEU A 11 -3.13 3.25 6.93
CA LEU A 11 -2.31 4.25 6.25
C LEU A 11 -0.96 4.47 6.94
N ALA A 12 -0.93 4.50 8.27
CA ALA A 12 0.30 4.66 9.03
C ALA A 12 1.24 3.44 8.85
N VAL A 13 0.70 2.23 8.92
CA VAL A 13 1.44 0.98 8.67
C VAL A 13 1.95 0.94 7.22
N TYR A 14 1.10 1.29 6.25
CA TYR A 14 1.51 1.33 4.85
C TYR A 14 2.64 2.33 4.62
N ALA A 15 2.58 3.52 5.21
CA ALA A 15 3.63 4.52 5.09
C ALA A 15 4.96 4.02 5.67
N THR A 16 4.95 3.45 6.88
CA THR A 16 6.18 2.95 7.52
C THR A 16 6.78 1.76 6.78
N SER A 17 5.95 0.80 6.34
CA SER A 17 6.41 -0.33 5.53
C SER A 17 6.96 0.11 4.18
N SER A 18 6.32 1.09 3.51
CA SER A 18 6.76 1.62 2.22
C SER A 18 8.12 2.31 2.32
N VAL A 19 8.36 3.08 3.39
CA VAL A 19 9.70 3.67 3.65
C VAL A 19 10.76 2.59 3.83
N GLY A 20 10.44 1.52 4.56
CA GLY A 20 11.34 0.38 4.72
C GLY A 20 11.70 -0.25 3.37
N ILE A 21 10.71 -0.54 2.53
CA ILE A 21 10.92 -1.13 1.19
C ILE A 21 11.76 -0.20 0.31
N ALA A 22 11.44 1.10 0.28
CA ALA A 22 12.18 2.09 -0.50
C ALA A 22 13.64 2.22 -0.03
N ALA A 23 13.89 2.18 1.27
CA ALA A 23 15.25 2.21 1.82
C ALA A 23 16.06 0.99 1.40
N VAL A 24 15.47 -0.22 1.45
CA VAL A 24 16.15 -1.44 1.01
C VAL A 24 16.46 -1.39 -0.50
N LEU A 25 15.51 -0.90 -1.32
CA LEU A 25 15.71 -0.69 -2.76
C LEU A 25 16.77 0.38 -3.07
N ALA A 26 16.82 1.46 -2.30
CA ALA A 26 17.78 2.55 -2.51
C ALA A 26 19.18 2.22 -2.01
N LEU A 27 19.31 1.39 -0.97
CA LEU A 27 20.58 1.00 -0.37
C LEU A 27 21.21 -0.24 -1.03
N GLY A 28 20.58 -0.82 -2.05
CA GLY A 28 21.17 -1.92 -2.79
C GLY A 28 21.33 -3.22 -2.00
N LEU A 29 20.50 -3.44 -0.96
CA LEU A 29 20.72 -4.55 -0.03
C LEU A 29 20.55 -5.92 -0.73
N PRO A 30 21.41 -6.91 -0.41
CA PRO A 30 21.41 -8.22 -1.05
C PRO A 30 20.07 -8.93 -0.83
N GLY A 31 19.48 -9.45 -1.91
CA GLY A 31 18.16 -10.12 -1.90
C GLY A 31 17.01 -9.32 -2.53
N THR A 32 17.27 -8.10 -3.00
CA THR A 32 16.27 -7.25 -3.72
C THR A 32 16.14 -7.55 -5.22
N GLY A 33 16.86 -8.57 -5.71
CA GLY A 33 16.95 -8.89 -7.14
C GLY A 33 17.73 -7.83 -7.93
N ASP A 34 17.75 -8.00 -9.25
CA ASP A 34 18.48 -7.17 -10.23
C ASP A 34 18.05 -5.69 -10.27
N LEU A 35 17.12 -5.26 -9.41
CA LEU A 35 16.49 -3.95 -9.50
C LEU A 35 17.19 -2.88 -8.66
N SER A 36 17.76 -3.19 -7.48
CA SER A 36 18.23 -2.17 -6.53
C SER A 36 19.47 -1.37 -6.95
N GLY A 37 20.14 -1.77 -8.05
CA GLY A 37 21.23 -1.01 -8.68
C GLY A 37 20.85 -0.30 -9.97
N THR A 38 19.61 -0.43 -10.45
CA THR A 38 19.19 0.07 -11.76
C THR A 38 18.49 1.43 -11.66
N THR A 39 18.50 2.21 -12.74
CA THR A 39 17.69 3.44 -12.85
C THR A 39 16.22 3.16 -12.56
N SER A 40 15.70 2.02 -13.03
CA SER A 40 14.32 1.58 -12.78
C SER A 40 14.04 1.32 -11.30
N GLY A 41 14.99 0.74 -10.55
CA GLY A 41 14.86 0.55 -9.10
C GLY A 41 14.85 1.85 -8.31
N HIS A 42 15.66 2.83 -8.71
CA HIS A 42 15.65 4.16 -8.11
C HIS A 42 14.34 4.90 -8.39
N ILE A 43 13.81 4.83 -9.61
CA ILE A 43 12.50 5.41 -9.96
C ILE A 43 11.39 4.74 -9.15
N LEU A 44 11.41 3.42 -9.02
CA LEU A 44 10.46 2.67 -8.20
C LEU A 44 10.56 3.07 -6.72
N SER A 45 11.77 3.19 -6.17
CA SER A 45 11.98 3.63 -4.78
C SER A 45 11.43 5.04 -4.55
N ALA A 46 11.69 5.98 -5.47
CA ALA A 46 11.14 7.34 -5.40
C ALA A 46 9.60 7.34 -5.46
N ALA A 47 9.00 6.50 -6.31
CA ALA A 47 7.55 6.35 -6.40
C ALA A 47 6.96 5.80 -5.09
N ILE A 48 7.60 4.79 -4.48
CA ILE A 48 7.19 4.22 -3.18
C ILE A 48 7.30 5.27 -2.07
N LEU A 49 8.34 6.10 -2.05
CA LEU A 49 8.47 7.19 -1.08
C LEU A 49 7.38 8.26 -1.26
N ALA A 50 7.03 8.60 -2.50
CA ALA A 50 5.94 9.53 -2.78
C ALA A 50 4.59 8.98 -2.28
N LEU A 51 4.33 7.69 -2.49
CA LEU A 51 3.14 7.02 -1.96
C LEU A 51 3.14 6.96 -0.42
N ALA A 52 4.28 6.70 0.20
CA ALA A 52 4.43 6.72 1.67
C ALA A 52 4.12 8.11 2.25
N PHE A 53 4.60 9.17 1.59
CA PHE A 53 4.32 10.54 1.99
C PHE A 53 2.83 10.88 1.83
N GLY A 54 2.21 10.48 0.72
CA GLY A 54 0.77 10.62 0.49
C GLY A 54 -0.05 9.91 1.57
N ALA A 55 0.33 8.68 1.92
CA ALA A 55 -0.30 7.92 2.99
C ALA A 55 -0.16 8.62 4.36
N ALA A 56 1.04 9.11 4.70
CA ALA A 56 1.29 9.83 5.95
C ALA A 56 0.46 11.13 6.07
N ARG A 57 0.29 11.87 4.97
CA ARG A 57 -0.62 13.03 4.89
C ARG A 57 -2.08 12.60 5.11
N ALA A 58 -2.50 11.52 4.45
CA ALA A 58 -3.86 10.98 4.56
C ALA A 58 -4.21 10.44 5.95
N VAL A 59 -3.23 10.14 6.82
CA VAL A 59 -3.51 9.78 8.23
C VAL A 59 -4.23 10.92 8.96
N ARG A 60 -3.96 12.19 8.64
CA ARG A 60 -4.60 13.32 9.34
C ARG A 60 -6.06 13.47 8.93
N ASP A 61 -6.35 13.49 7.64
CA ASP A 61 -7.71 13.48 7.12
C ASP A 61 -7.81 12.50 5.93
N PRO A 62 -8.29 11.27 6.18
CA PRO A 62 -8.39 10.25 5.13
C PRO A 62 -9.47 10.58 4.10
N TRP A 63 -10.49 11.36 4.48
CA TRP A 63 -11.62 11.71 3.61
C TRP A 63 -11.24 12.82 2.63
N GLU A 64 -10.57 13.86 3.12
CA GLU A 64 -10.01 14.91 2.25
C GLU A 64 -9.02 14.31 1.24
N SER A 65 -8.25 13.30 1.67
CA SER A 65 -7.24 12.60 0.87
C SER A 65 -7.77 11.36 0.14
N ARG A 66 -9.09 11.23 -0.08
CA ARG A 66 -9.71 10.00 -0.65
C ARG A 66 -9.09 9.54 -1.97
N VAL A 67 -8.68 10.48 -2.83
CA VAL A 67 -8.03 10.17 -4.12
C VAL A 67 -6.67 9.49 -3.88
N VAL A 68 -5.91 9.96 -2.89
CA VAL A 68 -4.63 9.34 -2.50
C VAL A 68 -4.85 7.91 -2.02
N VAL A 69 -5.90 7.67 -1.22
CA VAL A 69 -6.26 6.32 -0.76
C VAL A 69 -6.66 5.42 -1.94
N GLN A 70 -7.42 5.93 -2.91
CA GLN A 70 -7.74 5.17 -4.13
C GLN A 70 -6.50 4.81 -4.95
N VAL A 71 -5.55 5.75 -5.11
CA VAL A 71 -4.28 5.50 -5.79
C VAL A 71 -3.46 4.44 -5.05
N ILE A 72 -3.40 4.49 -3.72
CA ILE A 72 -2.74 3.48 -2.88
C ILE A 72 -3.38 2.10 -3.09
N ILE A 73 -4.72 2.01 -3.10
CA ILE A 73 -5.44 0.76 -3.37
C ILE A 73 -5.07 0.22 -4.75
N ALA A 74 -5.16 1.06 -5.79
CA ALA A 74 -4.89 0.65 -7.17
C ALA A 74 -3.44 0.18 -7.36
N PHE A 75 -2.47 0.92 -6.82
CA PHE A 75 -1.06 0.56 -6.89
C PHE A 75 -0.76 -0.74 -6.15
N THR A 76 -1.32 -0.91 -4.94
CA THR A 76 -1.16 -2.14 -4.15
C THR A 76 -1.83 -3.34 -4.83
N ALA A 77 -2.97 -3.13 -5.49
CA ALA A 77 -3.63 -4.16 -6.29
C ALA A 77 -2.79 -4.57 -7.51
N MET A 78 -2.21 -3.62 -8.24
CA MET A 78 -1.31 -3.94 -9.36
C MET A 78 -0.07 -4.70 -8.88
N ALA A 79 0.54 -4.28 -7.77
CA ALA A 79 1.68 -4.99 -7.18
C ALA A 79 1.30 -6.43 -6.79
N THR A 80 0.11 -6.62 -6.23
CA THR A 80 -0.44 -7.96 -5.90
C THR A 80 -0.58 -8.85 -7.13
N VAL A 81 -1.14 -8.31 -8.23
CA VAL A 81 -1.26 -9.06 -9.49
C VAL A 81 0.12 -9.42 -10.03
N MET A 82 1.09 -8.51 -9.94
CA MET A 82 2.46 -8.77 -10.41
C MET A 82 3.15 -9.86 -9.57
N ILE A 83 2.99 -9.85 -8.24
CA ILE A 83 3.49 -10.91 -7.34
C ILE A 83 2.83 -12.25 -7.67
N ALA A 84 1.51 -12.27 -7.86
CA ALA A 84 0.79 -13.48 -8.23
C ALA A 84 1.21 -14.00 -9.61
N ALA A 85 1.36 -13.12 -10.60
CA ALA A 85 1.81 -13.47 -11.94
C ALA A 85 3.25 -14.02 -11.93
N HIS A 86 4.15 -13.42 -11.15
CA HIS A 86 5.51 -13.92 -10.97
C HIS A 86 5.50 -15.31 -10.31
N ALA A 87 4.75 -15.48 -9.23
CA ALA A 87 4.60 -16.76 -8.52
C ALA A 87 4.03 -17.86 -9.42
N VAL A 88 3.06 -17.54 -10.30
CA VAL A 88 2.51 -18.47 -11.30
C VAL A 88 3.52 -18.75 -12.41
N ALA A 89 4.20 -17.74 -12.95
CA ALA A 89 5.17 -17.92 -14.03
C ALA A 89 6.41 -18.73 -13.59
N HIS A 90 6.85 -18.59 -12.34
CA HIS A 90 8.03 -19.27 -11.79
C HIS A 90 7.70 -20.55 -11.00
N SER A 91 6.42 -20.94 -10.95
CA SER A 91 5.95 -22.20 -10.33
C SER A 91 6.53 -23.48 -10.94
N HIS A 92 7.21 -23.39 -12.10
CA HIS A 92 7.82 -24.52 -12.80
C HIS A 92 9.32 -24.72 -12.50
N GLY A 93 9.92 -23.93 -11.59
CA GLY A 93 11.37 -23.96 -11.33
C GLY A 93 11.76 -23.68 -9.88
N GLY A 94 11.40 -24.57 -8.95
CA GLY A 94 11.85 -24.54 -7.54
C GLY A 94 10.92 -23.80 -6.56
N PRO A 95 11.16 -23.92 -5.24
CA PRO A 95 10.30 -23.35 -4.20
C PRO A 95 10.44 -21.83 -4.15
N ASP A 96 9.66 -21.14 -4.98
CA ASP A 96 9.62 -19.68 -5.01
C ASP A 96 8.90 -19.13 -3.76
N ARG A 97 9.63 -18.36 -2.95
CA ARG A 97 9.13 -17.76 -1.69
C ARG A 97 8.06 -16.69 -1.93
N ALA A 98 7.88 -16.23 -3.18
CA ALA A 98 6.86 -15.26 -3.54
C ALA A 98 5.42 -15.71 -3.19
N TRP A 99 5.15 -17.02 -3.21
CA TRP A 99 3.83 -17.58 -2.85
C TRP A 99 3.38 -17.24 -1.42
N VAL A 100 4.33 -17.05 -0.49
CA VAL A 100 4.02 -16.67 0.90
C VAL A 100 3.49 -15.24 0.99
N LEU A 101 3.83 -14.39 0.02
CA LEU A 101 3.42 -12.99 -0.03
C LEU A 101 2.06 -12.81 -0.73
N VAL A 102 1.59 -13.78 -1.51
CA VAL A 102 0.31 -13.70 -2.24
C VAL A 102 -0.87 -13.41 -1.30
N PRO A 103 -1.11 -14.14 -0.20
CA PRO A 103 -2.24 -13.86 0.70
C PRO A 103 -2.14 -12.48 1.36
N LEU A 104 -0.93 -12.07 1.74
CA LEU A 104 -0.68 -10.77 2.38
C LEU A 104 -0.89 -9.61 1.40
N SER A 105 -0.42 -9.78 0.16
CA SER A 105 -0.58 -8.79 -0.91
C SER A 105 -2.04 -8.62 -1.29
N LEU A 106 -2.84 -9.70 -1.34
CA LEU A 106 -4.29 -9.65 -1.57
C LEU A 106 -5.07 -9.03 -0.40
N ALA A 107 -4.62 -9.25 0.83
CA ALA A 107 -5.26 -8.68 2.02
C ALA A 107 -5.13 -7.15 2.07
N CYS A 108 -3.99 -6.58 1.66
CA CYS A 108 -3.77 -5.12 1.74
C CYS A 108 -4.78 -4.26 0.96
N PRO A 109 -4.98 -4.42 -0.37
CA PRO A 109 -5.92 -3.61 -1.12
C PRO A 109 -7.36 -3.86 -0.65
N LEU A 110 -7.67 -5.08 -0.19
CA LEU A 110 -8.99 -5.44 0.31
C LEU A 110 -9.27 -4.77 1.66
N LEU A 111 -8.30 -4.73 2.57
CA LEU A 111 -8.41 -3.97 3.83
C LEU A 111 -8.57 -2.47 3.56
N PHE A 112 -7.81 -1.89 2.63
CA PHE A 112 -7.99 -0.48 2.27
C PHE A 112 -9.33 -0.19 1.61
N ALA A 113 -9.86 -1.11 0.79
CA ALA A 113 -11.18 -0.98 0.19
C ALA A 113 -12.31 -1.14 1.21
N VAL A 114 -12.21 -2.10 2.12
CA VAL A 114 -13.20 -2.34 3.20
C VAL A 114 -13.23 -1.16 4.16
N PHE A 115 -12.06 -0.66 4.55
CA PHE A 115 -11.90 0.51 5.42
C PHE A 115 -11.74 1.81 4.64
N TYR A 116 -12.24 1.87 3.41
CA TYR A 116 -12.21 3.07 2.61
C TYR A 116 -12.87 4.23 3.37
N PRO A 117 -12.25 5.42 3.39
CA PRO A 117 -12.71 6.53 4.18
C PRO A 117 -14.14 6.91 3.82
N THR A 118 -14.99 7.01 4.83
CA THR A 118 -16.34 7.53 4.72
C THR A 118 -16.38 8.93 5.32
N PRO A 119 -17.24 9.83 4.80
CA PRO A 119 -17.37 11.16 5.37
C PRO A 119 -17.61 11.03 6.89
N SER A 120 -16.87 11.82 7.65
CA SER A 120 -17.12 11.96 9.08
C SER A 120 -18.49 12.61 9.21
N GLY A 121 -19.52 11.82 9.54
CA GLY A 121 -20.84 12.35 9.83
C GLY A 121 -20.75 13.19 11.09
N ASP A 122 -20.63 14.49 10.92
CA ASP A 122 -20.97 15.50 11.91
C ASP A 122 -22.26 16.15 11.37
N GLY A 123 -23.39 15.93 12.05
CA GLY A 123 -24.64 16.68 11.82
C GLY A 123 -25.68 16.12 10.84
N ALA A 124 -26.08 14.85 10.93
CA ALA A 124 -27.34 14.40 10.34
C ALA A 124 -28.25 13.83 11.44
N GLY A 125 -28.87 14.71 12.24
CA GLY A 125 -29.88 14.28 13.21
C GLY A 125 -30.40 15.30 14.22
N GLU A 126 -29.81 16.49 14.35
CA GLU A 126 -30.34 17.55 15.23
C GLU A 126 -30.49 18.86 14.46
N GLU A 127 -31.67 19.07 13.86
CA GLU A 127 -32.33 20.34 13.47
C GLU A 127 -33.72 19.93 12.91
N GLU A 128 -34.71 19.74 13.80
CA GLU A 128 -35.84 20.65 14.11
C GLU A 128 -37.06 20.47 13.17
N PRO A 129 -38.32 20.75 13.59
CA PRO A 129 -38.78 21.47 14.78
C PRO A 129 -39.63 20.66 15.79
#